data_AF-A0A9D5SL19-F1
#
_entry.id   AF-A0A9D5SL19-F1
#
_cell.length_a   1.000
_cell.length_b   1.000
_cell.length_c   1.000
_cell.angle_alpha   90.00
_cell.angle_beta   90.00
_cell.angle_gamma   90.00
#
_symmetry.space_group_name_H-M   'P 1'
#
loop_
_entity.id
_entity.type
_entity.pdbx_description
1 polymer ?
#
loop_
_entity_poly.entity_id
_entity_poly.type
_entity_poly.pdbx_seq_one_letter_code
_entity_poly.pdbx_strand_id
1 'polypeptide(L)'
;MSTTFPGTTIEVSSLQKGSSRRLFDGIFATGGVTLSQVSIMSGLEPYIIQNWVKRGFLSSPVKRLYSKGQFARIIIINMLRESLQLERICGLISIISGVTDSEADDLISDEELYHRYIDMLSERDISVNDERSVLLAAERATEDFEERFPNSKKQLIKILQVMLYAHAASGLRRSAEDILCAMK
;
A
#
# COMPACT_ATOMS: atom_id res chain seq x y z
N MET A 1 -3.18 2.10 -22.24
CA MET A 1 -4.01 2.44 -21.08
C MET A 1 -3.05 2.81 -19.97
N SER A 2 -3.09 4.04 -19.44
CA SER A 2 -2.28 4.38 -18.27
C SER A 2 -2.87 3.68 -17.05
N THR A 3 -2.02 3.10 -16.22
CA THR A 3 -2.36 2.53 -14.92
C THR A 3 -1.80 3.44 -13.86
N THR A 4 -2.50 3.65 -12.75
CA THR A 4 -1.93 4.40 -11.62
C THR A 4 -1.27 3.45 -10.63
N PHE A 5 -0.27 3.95 -9.89
CA PHE A 5 0.18 3.24 -8.70
C PHE A 5 -0.98 3.13 -7.70
N PRO A 6 -1.27 1.92 -7.17
CA PRO A 6 -2.34 1.70 -6.21
C PRO A 6 -2.29 2.68 -5.03
N GLY A 7 -3.44 3.30 -4.71
CA GLY A 7 -3.54 4.31 -3.65
C GLY A 7 -3.03 5.70 -4.01
N THR A 8 -2.69 5.94 -5.29
CA THR A 8 -2.14 7.20 -5.79
C THR A 8 -2.86 7.69 -7.05
N THR A 9 -2.55 8.93 -7.43
CA THR A 9 -2.88 9.56 -8.73
C THR A 9 -1.72 9.51 -9.72
N ILE A 10 -0.62 8.83 -9.37
CA ILE A 10 0.60 8.80 -10.18
C ILE A 10 0.43 7.79 -11.32
N GLU A 11 0.35 8.29 -12.55
CA GLU A 11 0.21 7.47 -13.75
C GLU A 11 1.54 6.83 -14.20
N VAL A 12 1.43 5.60 -14.69
CA VAL A 12 2.50 4.84 -15.33
C VAL A 12 1.99 4.09 -16.55
N SER A 13 2.90 3.78 -17.48
CA SER A 13 2.58 2.95 -18.64
C SER A 13 2.29 1.49 -18.26
N SER A 14 2.99 0.96 -17.26
CA SER A 14 2.82 -0.39 -16.74
C SER A 14 3.51 -0.51 -15.38
N LEU A 15 2.95 -1.29 -14.45
CA LEU A 15 3.67 -1.69 -13.23
C LEU A 15 4.75 -2.71 -13.60
N GLN A 16 5.97 -2.47 -13.14
CA GLN A 16 7.12 -3.35 -13.35
C GLN A 16 7.80 -3.65 -12.00
N LYS A 17 8.43 -4.82 -11.86
CA LYS A 17 9.23 -5.15 -10.68
C LYS A 17 10.24 -4.03 -10.39
N GLY A 18 10.25 -3.54 -9.15
CA GLY A 18 11.11 -2.44 -8.69
C GLY A 18 10.70 -1.03 -9.13
N SER A 19 9.61 -0.85 -9.89
CA SER A 19 9.17 0.47 -10.35
C SER A 19 8.78 1.41 -9.20
N SER A 20 8.15 0.90 -8.15
CA SER A 20 7.77 1.67 -6.97
C SER A 20 8.97 2.11 -6.15
N ARG A 21 10.04 1.31 -6.06
CA ARG A 21 11.31 1.72 -5.40
C ARG A 21 11.91 2.92 -6.11
N ARG A 22 12.05 2.85 -7.44
CA ARG A 22 12.55 3.96 -8.26
C ARG A 22 11.70 5.22 -8.12
N LEU A 23 10.38 5.06 -8.06
CA LEU A 23 9.47 6.18 -7.81
C LEU A 23 9.74 6.83 -6.46
N PHE A 24 9.83 6.04 -5.39
CA PHE A 24 10.09 6.54 -4.04
C PHE A 24 11.48 7.18 -3.94
N ASP A 25 12.49 6.62 -4.58
CA ASP A 25 13.82 7.23 -4.62
C ASP A 25 13.81 8.60 -5.31
N GLY A 26 13.01 8.77 -6.37
CA GLY A 26 12.82 10.06 -7.02
C GLY A 26 12.06 11.08 -6.16
N ILE A 27 10.90 10.69 -5.60
CA ILE A 27 10.05 11.57 -4.79
C ILE A 27 10.78 12.07 -3.53
N PHE A 28 11.56 11.18 -2.91
CA PHE A 28 12.21 11.43 -1.62
C PHE A 28 13.70 11.74 -1.75
N ALA A 29 14.21 12.01 -2.96
CA ALA A 29 15.62 12.33 -3.21
C ALA A 29 16.11 13.52 -2.37
N THR A 30 15.23 14.49 -2.11
CA THR A 30 15.53 15.70 -1.31
C THR A 30 15.06 15.59 0.15
N GLY A 31 14.74 14.38 0.63
CA GLY A 31 14.20 14.13 1.96
C GLY A 31 12.68 13.90 1.94
N GLY A 32 11.98 14.33 2.99
CA GLY A 32 10.53 14.15 3.10
C GLY A 32 9.72 15.07 2.20
N VAL A 33 8.42 14.78 2.08
CA VAL A 33 7.48 15.55 1.25
C VAL A 33 6.46 16.31 2.08
N THR A 34 5.98 17.45 1.59
CA THR A 34 4.98 18.26 2.30
C THR A 34 3.58 17.65 2.23
N LEU A 35 2.67 18.09 3.10
CA LEU A 35 1.25 17.70 3.04
C LEU A 35 0.62 17.98 1.67
N SER A 36 0.96 19.10 1.02
CA SER A 36 0.42 19.43 -0.30
C SER A 36 0.90 18.44 -1.36
N GLN A 37 2.18 18.04 -1.34
CA GLN A 37 2.72 17.03 -2.24
C GLN A 37 2.06 15.67 -2.01
N VAL A 38 1.92 15.24 -0.75
CA VAL A 38 1.22 14.00 -0.40
C VAL A 38 -0.23 14.03 -0.90
N SER A 39 -0.94 15.14 -0.69
CA SER A 39 -2.33 15.31 -1.13
C SER A 39 -2.45 15.19 -2.66
N ILE A 40 -1.56 15.85 -3.42
CA ILE A 40 -1.53 15.76 -4.89
C ILE A 40 -1.29 14.31 -5.34
N MET A 41 -0.28 13.64 -4.77
CA MET A 41 0.11 12.28 -5.17
C MET A 41 -0.89 11.21 -4.74
N SER A 42 -1.59 11.38 -3.62
CA SER A 42 -2.59 10.41 -3.13
C SER A 42 -4.00 10.68 -3.65
N GLY A 43 -4.28 11.90 -4.10
CA GLY A 43 -5.64 12.37 -4.41
C GLY A 43 -6.50 12.61 -3.17
N LEU A 44 -5.93 12.56 -1.97
CA LEU A 44 -6.64 12.80 -0.72
C LEU A 44 -6.66 14.28 -0.38
N GLU A 45 -7.79 14.76 0.12
CA GLU A 45 -7.86 16.09 0.69
C GLU A 45 -6.99 16.21 1.96
N PRO A 46 -6.29 17.34 2.18
CA PRO A 46 -5.37 17.50 3.31
C PRO A 46 -5.99 17.20 4.68
N TYR A 47 -7.29 17.53 4.86
CA TYR A 47 -7.97 17.29 6.14
C TYR A 47 -8.14 15.79 6.44
N ILE A 48 -8.22 14.92 5.43
CA ILE A 48 -8.34 13.47 5.61
C ILE A 48 -7.03 12.92 6.20
N ILE A 49 -5.90 13.30 5.62
CA ILE A 49 -4.56 12.91 6.10
C ILE A 49 -4.34 13.43 7.53
N GLN A 50 -4.70 14.68 7.79
CA GLN A 50 -4.62 15.26 9.14
C GLN A 50 -5.55 14.56 10.14
N ASN A 51 -6.73 14.11 9.70
CA ASN A 51 -7.65 13.34 10.54
C ASN A 51 -7.01 12.01 10.94
N TRP A 52 -6.32 11.33 10.02
CA TRP A 52 -5.59 10.09 10.33
C TRP A 52 -4.48 10.30 11.34
N VAL A 53 -3.75 11.43 11.26
CA VAL A 53 -2.77 11.82 12.28
C VAL A 53 -3.43 12.04 13.63
N LYS A 54 -4.51 12.83 13.68
CA LYS A 54 -5.24 13.13 14.93
C LYS A 54 -5.83 11.88 15.59
N ARG A 55 -6.25 10.89 14.80
CA ARG A 55 -6.82 9.62 15.28
C ARG A 55 -5.76 8.55 15.61
N GLY A 56 -4.47 8.85 15.39
CA GLY A 56 -3.38 7.92 15.70
C GLY A 56 -3.14 6.81 14.67
N PHE A 57 -3.78 6.88 13.49
CA PHE A 57 -3.55 5.91 12.41
C PHE A 57 -2.27 6.18 11.63
N LEU A 58 -1.78 7.41 11.70
CA LEU A 58 -0.57 7.88 11.04
C LEU A 58 0.25 8.70 12.04
N SER A 59 1.56 8.50 12.09
CA SER A 59 2.43 9.34 12.91
C SER A 59 2.45 10.79 12.38
N SER A 60 2.66 11.76 13.28
CA SER A 60 2.78 13.17 12.88
C SER A 60 4.00 13.39 11.96
N PRO A 61 3.90 14.28 10.95
CA PRO A 61 5.06 14.61 10.11
C PRO A 61 6.15 15.31 10.92
N VAL A 62 7.41 15.02 10.61
CA VAL A 62 8.56 15.65 11.28
C VAL A 62 8.95 16.91 10.52
N LYS A 63 9.03 18.05 11.20
CA LYS A 63 9.31 19.36 10.57
C LYS A 63 8.39 19.66 9.37
N ARG A 64 7.11 19.23 9.44
CA ARG A 64 6.08 19.35 8.39
C ARG A 64 6.36 18.53 7.11
N LEU A 65 7.30 17.57 7.18
CA LEU A 65 7.62 16.66 6.10
C LEU A 65 7.20 15.23 6.48
N TYR A 66 6.60 14.54 5.53
CA TYR A 66 6.27 13.13 5.60
C TYR A 66 7.44 12.30 5.05
N SER A 67 7.81 11.22 5.76
CA SER A 67 8.84 10.28 5.32
C SER A 67 8.33 9.30 4.25
N LYS A 68 9.24 8.48 3.67
CA LYS A 68 8.90 7.37 2.77
C LYS A 68 7.89 6.41 3.41
N GLY A 69 8.17 5.94 4.63
CA GLY A 69 7.26 5.09 5.39
C GLY A 69 5.90 5.74 5.68
N GLN A 70 5.86 7.01 6.07
CA GLN A 70 4.59 7.71 6.28
C GLN A 70 3.77 7.82 4.99
N PHE A 71 4.41 8.12 3.87
CA PHE A 71 3.74 8.15 2.58
C PHE A 71 3.24 6.77 2.15
N ALA A 72 4.05 5.72 2.35
CA ALA A 72 3.63 4.34 2.11
C ALA A 72 2.38 3.97 2.91
N ARG A 73 2.35 4.30 4.22
CA ARG A 73 1.17 4.09 5.07
C ARG A 73 -0.06 4.80 4.51
N ILE A 74 0.09 6.06 4.10
CA ILE A 74 -1.01 6.87 3.54
C ILE A 74 -1.59 6.21 2.30
N ILE A 75 -0.76 5.77 1.36
CA ILE A 75 -1.23 5.21 0.09
C ILE A 75 -1.75 3.78 0.26
N ILE A 76 -1.22 2.99 1.21
CA ILE A 76 -1.80 1.68 1.59
C ILE A 76 -3.19 1.89 2.18
N ILE A 77 -3.36 2.83 3.13
CA ILE A 77 -4.67 3.15 3.69
C ILE A 77 -5.61 3.62 2.59
N ASN A 78 -5.15 4.51 1.71
CA ASN A 78 -5.97 5.03 0.62
C ASN A 78 -6.42 3.94 -0.36
N MET A 79 -5.55 3.00 -0.68
CA MET A 79 -5.85 1.85 -1.55
C MET A 79 -6.94 0.95 -0.96
N LEU A 80 -6.94 0.75 0.37
CA LEU A 80 -7.75 -0.27 1.04
C LEU A 80 -9.03 0.27 1.70
N ARG A 81 -9.11 1.56 2.00
CA ARG A 81 -10.21 2.17 2.79
C ARG A 81 -11.60 2.09 2.17
N GLU A 82 -11.72 1.79 0.88
CA GLU A 82 -13.01 1.62 0.19
C GLU A 82 -13.64 0.24 0.47
N SER A 83 -12.82 -0.75 0.83
CA SER A 83 -13.23 -2.15 1.06
C SER A 83 -12.98 -2.63 2.49
N LEU A 84 -12.08 -1.99 3.23
CA LEU A 84 -11.75 -2.33 4.62
C LEU A 84 -11.91 -1.13 5.57
N GLN A 85 -12.30 -1.41 6.81
CA GLN A 85 -12.31 -0.41 7.89
C GLN A 85 -10.88 0.02 8.23
N LEU A 86 -10.71 1.30 8.57
CA LEU A 86 -9.40 1.89 8.85
C LEU A 86 -8.66 1.16 9.99
N GLU A 87 -9.39 0.76 11.03
CA GLU A 87 -8.85 0.01 12.18
C GLU A 87 -8.33 -1.37 11.75
N ARG A 88 -8.97 -2.01 10.76
CA ARG A 88 -8.52 -3.30 10.20
C ARG A 88 -7.26 -3.13 9.35
N ILE A 89 -7.19 -2.06 8.57
CA ILE A 89 -6.00 -1.73 7.78
C ILE A 89 -4.82 -1.45 8.70
N CYS A 90 -5.02 -0.62 9.73
CA CYS A 90 -3.97 -0.31 10.70
C CYS A 90 -3.53 -1.56 11.46
N GLY A 91 -4.47 -2.41 11.88
CA GLY A 91 -4.15 -3.70 12.51
C GLY A 91 -3.31 -4.62 11.61
N LEU A 92 -3.60 -4.65 10.30
CA LEU A 92 -2.82 -5.40 9.32
C LEU A 92 -1.39 -4.86 9.18
N ILE A 93 -1.22 -3.54 9.12
CA ILE A 93 0.09 -2.89 9.04
C ILE A 93 0.89 -3.11 10.34
N SER A 94 0.24 -2.98 11.50
CA SER A 94 0.88 -3.20 12.81
C SER A 94 1.35 -4.63 13.07
N ILE A 95 0.79 -5.64 12.38
CA ILE A 95 1.34 -7.01 12.44
C ILE A 95 2.78 -7.03 11.90
N ILE A 96 3.09 -6.12 10.97
CA ILE A 96 4.37 -6.06 10.27
C ILE A 96 5.32 -5.09 10.96
N SER A 97 4.86 -3.90 11.37
CA SER A 97 5.72 -2.85 11.94
C SER A 97 6.08 -3.05 13.43
N GLY A 98 5.99 -4.27 13.97
CA GLY A 98 6.24 -4.52 15.39
C GLY A 98 5.28 -3.79 16.35
N VAL A 99 5.34 -4.13 17.64
CA VAL A 99 4.55 -3.47 18.71
C VAL A 99 5.37 -2.40 19.44
N THR A 100 6.69 -2.38 19.23
CA THR A 100 7.67 -1.61 19.97
C THR A 100 8.08 -0.35 19.21
N ASP A 101 8.42 0.73 19.93
CA ASP A 101 8.89 2.02 19.36
C ASP A 101 10.28 1.93 18.65
N SER A 102 10.71 0.72 18.28
CA SER A 102 12.00 0.42 17.68
C SER A 102 11.79 -0.44 16.44
N GLU A 103 12.24 0.06 15.28
CA GLU A 103 12.21 -0.65 13.97
C GLU A 103 12.99 -1.98 13.98
N ALA A 104 13.71 -2.29 15.06
CA ALA A 104 14.44 -3.54 15.24
C ALA A 104 13.53 -4.78 15.30
N ASP A 105 12.27 -4.60 15.75
CA ASP A 105 11.30 -5.70 15.87
C ASP A 105 10.34 -5.78 14.67
N ASP A 106 10.48 -4.85 13.71
CA ASP A 106 9.65 -4.83 12.50
C ASP A 106 9.99 -6.00 11.60
N LEU A 107 8.96 -6.63 11.06
CA LEU A 107 9.07 -7.64 10.03
C LEU A 107 9.63 -7.02 8.74
N ILE A 108 8.96 -5.96 8.26
CA ILE A 108 9.39 -5.07 7.17
C ILE A 108 8.77 -3.68 7.40
N SER A 109 9.35 -2.65 6.79
CA SER A 109 8.79 -1.30 6.82
C SER A 109 7.54 -1.17 5.91
N ASP A 110 6.71 -0.16 6.17
CA ASP A 110 5.52 0.12 5.36
C ASP A 110 5.84 0.37 3.87
N GLU A 111 6.99 0.99 3.59
CA GLU A 111 7.47 1.20 2.23
C GLU A 111 7.78 -0.14 1.55
N GLU A 112 8.45 -1.05 2.24
CA GLU A 112 8.81 -2.35 1.68
C GLU A 112 7.57 -3.24 1.49
N LEU A 113 6.58 -3.14 2.39
CA LEU A 113 5.28 -3.77 2.19
C LEU A 113 4.61 -3.26 0.91
N TYR A 114 4.54 -1.93 0.74
CA TYR A 114 3.97 -1.35 -0.47
C TYR A 114 4.73 -1.80 -1.72
N HIS A 115 6.07 -1.82 -1.66
CA HIS A 115 6.86 -2.20 -2.81
C HIS A 115 6.70 -3.66 -3.20
N ARG A 116 6.68 -4.59 -2.23
CA ARG A 116 6.38 -6.01 -2.48
C ARG A 116 5.00 -6.20 -3.07
N TYR A 117 4.03 -5.42 -2.62
CA TYR A 117 2.69 -5.42 -3.21
C TYR A 117 2.69 -4.96 -4.67
N ILE A 118 3.46 -3.92 -5.02
CA ILE A 118 3.61 -3.51 -6.43
C ILE A 118 4.31 -4.56 -7.27
N ASP A 119 5.36 -5.19 -6.74
CA ASP A 119 6.05 -6.27 -7.43
C ASP A 119 5.13 -7.46 -7.69
N MET A 120 4.31 -7.83 -6.69
CA MET A 120 3.26 -8.84 -6.84
C MET A 120 2.32 -8.47 -7.99
N LEU A 121 1.81 -7.24 -8.04
CA LEU A 121 0.92 -6.77 -9.11
C LEU A 121 1.59 -6.66 -10.49
N SER A 122 2.92 -6.61 -10.55
CA SER A 122 3.66 -6.58 -11.81
C SER A 122 3.72 -7.95 -12.49
N GLU A 123 3.35 -9.03 -11.78
CA GLU A 123 3.21 -10.35 -12.37
C GLU A 123 2.05 -10.39 -13.36
N ARG A 124 2.30 -10.97 -14.54
CA ARG A 124 1.24 -11.23 -15.52
C ARG A 124 0.34 -12.34 -15.00
N ASP A 125 -0.96 -12.19 -15.23
CA ASP A 125 -1.97 -13.25 -15.07
C ASP A 125 -2.37 -13.62 -13.63
N ILE A 126 -2.33 -12.66 -12.69
CA ILE A 126 -2.94 -12.88 -11.36
C ILE A 126 -4.47 -12.97 -11.53
N SER A 127 -5.01 -14.17 -11.33
CA SER A 127 -6.44 -14.40 -11.27
C SER A 127 -6.90 -14.27 -9.82
N VAL A 128 -7.50 -13.13 -9.47
CA VAL A 128 -7.98 -12.85 -8.10
C VAL A 128 -9.03 -13.87 -7.64
N ASN A 129 -9.76 -14.50 -8.57
CA ASN A 129 -10.76 -15.53 -8.25
C ASN A 129 -10.15 -16.94 -8.08
N ASP A 130 -8.86 -17.11 -8.36
CA ASP A 130 -8.13 -18.37 -8.12
C ASP A 130 -7.20 -18.20 -6.91
N GLU A 131 -7.58 -18.80 -5.78
CA GLU A 131 -6.79 -18.75 -4.55
C GLU A 131 -5.34 -19.23 -4.75
N ARG A 132 -5.11 -20.21 -5.65
CA ARG A 132 -3.77 -20.70 -5.93
C ARG A 132 -2.94 -19.67 -6.70
N SER A 133 -3.55 -18.98 -7.68
CA SER A 133 -2.91 -17.89 -8.40
C SER A 133 -2.50 -16.76 -7.45
N VAL A 134 -3.40 -16.37 -6.53
CA VAL A 134 -3.15 -15.35 -5.52
C VAL A 134 -2.02 -15.77 -4.55
N LEU A 135 -2.03 -17.02 -4.08
CA LEU A 135 -0.99 -17.55 -3.21
C LEU A 135 0.39 -17.54 -3.89
N LEU A 136 0.48 -18.05 -5.12
CA LEU A 136 1.74 -18.11 -5.87
C LEU A 136 2.35 -16.73 -6.12
N ALA A 137 1.52 -15.73 -6.44
CA ALA A 137 1.99 -14.36 -6.62
C ALA A 137 2.55 -13.77 -5.31
N ALA A 138 1.89 -14.04 -4.18
CA ALA A 138 2.36 -13.59 -2.87
C ALA A 138 3.66 -14.31 -2.43
N GLU A 139 3.79 -15.61 -2.73
CA GLU A 139 5.01 -16.38 -2.48
C GLU A 139 6.20 -15.85 -3.28
N ARG A 140 5.99 -15.51 -4.55
CA ARG A 140 7.03 -14.92 -5.41
C ARG A 140 7.43 -13.53 -4.97
N ALA A 141 6.47 -12.68 -4.59
CA ALA A 141 6.75 -11.36 -4.02
C ALA A 141 7.47 -11.39 -2.67
N THR A 142 7.61 -12.58 -2.07
CA THR A 142 8.32 -12.83 -0.81
C THR A 142 9.46 -13.84 -0.97
N GLU A 143 9.91 -14.11 -2.21
CA GLU A 143 10.92 -15.14 -2.49
C GLU A 143 12.24 -14.87 -1.77
N ASP A 144 12.69 -13.62 -1.80
CA ASP A 144 13.91 -13.06 -1.22
C ASP A 144 13.76 -12.67 0.25
N PHE A 145 12.56 -12.84 0.83
CA PHE A 145 12.32 -12.50 2.22
C PHE A 145 12.98 -13.54 3.16
N GLU A 146 13.96 -13.09 3.94
CA GLU A 146 14.63 -13.88 4.97
C GLU A 146 13.82 -13.90 6.27
N GLU A 147 13.45 -15.10 6.70
CA GLU A 147 12.62 -15.29 7.88
C GLU A 147 13.41 -15.02 9.17
N ARG A 148 13.18 -13.85 9.77
CA ARG A 148 13.80 -13.45 11.06
C ARG A 148 13.09 -14.07 12.27
N PHE A 149 11.78 -14.23 12.17
CA PHE A 149 10.93 -14.77 13.23
C PHE A 149 10.10 -15.95 12.72
N PRO A 150 9.80 -16.96 13.54
CA PRO A 150 9.01 -18.11 13.12
C PRO A 150 7.65 -17.71 12.52
N ASN A 151 7.34 -18.22 11.33
CA ASN A 151 6.11 -17.97 10.56
C ASN A 151 5.94 -16.56 10.00
N SER A 152 6.97 -15.71 10.07
CA SER A 152 6.87 -14.32 9.63
C SER A 152 6.73 -14.19 8.10
N LYS A 153 7.37 -15.07 7.32
CA LYS A 153 7.15 -15.15 5.87
C LYS A 153 5.70 -15.51 5.54
N LYS A 154 5.14 -16.48 6.27
CA LYS A 154 3.73 -16.90 6.11
C LYS A 154 2.75 -15.78 6.48
N GLN A 155 3.06 -14.95 7.47
CA GLN A 155 2.27 -13.77 7.80
C GLN A 155 2.32 -12.73 6.68
N LEU A 156 3.51 -12.42 6.16
CA LEU A 156 3.67 -11.48 5.05
C LEU A 156 2.89 -11.92 3.80
N ILE A 157 2.96 -13.21 3.44
CA ILE A 157 2.16 -13.79 2.35
C ILE A 157 0.67 -13.50 2.57
N LYS A 158 0.13 -13.84 3.75
CA LYS A 158 -1.29 -13.61 4.06
C LYS A 158 -1.68 -12.14 3.96
N ILE A 159 -0.80 -11.24 4.37
CA ILE A 159 -1.06 -9.80 4.32
C ILE A 159 -1.13 -9.32 2.87
N LEU A 160 -0.20 -9.75 2.00
CA LEU A 160 -0.25 -9.44 0.58
C LEU A 160 -1.53 -9.99 -0.08
N GLN A 161 -1.98 -11.19 0.30
CA GLN A 161 -3.26 -11.74 -0.17
C GLN A 161 -4.45 -10.85 0.25
N VAL A 162 -4.52 -10.44 1.52
CA VAL A 162 -5.57 -9.52 2.00
C VAL A 162 -5.54 -8.19 1.23
N MET A 163 -4.37 -7.62 1.02
CA MET A 163 -4.20 -6.39 0.24
C MET A 163 -4.71 -6.56 -1.20
N LEU A 164 -4.40 -7.69 -1.85
CA LEU A 164 -4.89 -7.97 -3.19
C LEU A 164 -6.41 -8.08 -3.25
N TYR A 165 -7.02 -8.87 -2.36
CA TYR A 165 -8.48 -9.03 -2.34
C TYR A 165 -9.20 -7.72 -2.07
N ALA A 166 -8.72 -6.95 -1.09
CA ALA A 166 -9.32 -5.67 -0.75
C ALA A 166 -9.15 -4.63 -1.86
N HIS A 167 -7.99 -4.57 -2.53
CA HIS A 167 -7.78 -3.68 -3.67
C HIS A 167 -8.67 -4.08 -4.87
N ALA A 168 -8.77 -5.37 -5.18
CA ALA A 168 -9.64 -5.86 -6.25
C ALA A 168 -11.12 -5.57 -5.96
N ALA A 169 -11.57 -5.75 -4.71
CA ALA A 169 -12.93 -5.42 -4.30
C ALA A 169 -13.25 -3.92 -4.50
N SER A 170 -12.32 -3.02 -4.15
CA SER A 170 -12.47 -1.58 -4.41
C SER A 170 -12.58 -1.29 -5.92
N GLY A 171 -11.78 -1.96 -6.76
CA GLY A 171 -11.85 -1.82 -8.21
C GLY A 171 -13.17 -2.29 -8.83
N LEU A 172 -13.67 -3.45 -8.38
CA LEU A 172 -14.97 -3.98 -8.82
C LEU A 172 -16.12 -3.07 -8.40
N ARG A 173 -16.09 -2.56 -7.16
CA ARG A 173 -17.06 -1.59 -6.67
C ARG A 173 -17.08 -0.33 -7.54
N ARG A 174 -15.91 0.25 -7.83
CA ARG A 174 -15.79 1.44 -8.68
C ARG A 174 -16.34 1.19 -10.09
N SER A 175 -16.01 0.05 -10.67
CA SER A 175 -16.53 -0.35 -11.99
C SER A 175 -18.06 -0.42 -12.00
N ALA A 176 -18.67 -0.93 -10.92
CA ALA A 176 -20.13 -0.94 -10.78
C ALA A 176 -20.73 0.47 -10.64
N GLU A 177 -20.09 1.34 -9.84
CA GLU A 177 -20.50 2.74 -9.67
C GLU A 177 -20.40 3.53 -10.99
N ASP A 178 -19.36 3.30 -11.79
CA ASP A 178 -19.17 3.94 -13.10
C ASP A 178 -20.28 3.55 -14.07
N ILE A 179 -20.64 2.25 -14.12
CA ILE A 179 -21.76 1.76 -14.94
C ILE A 179 -23.08 2.39 -14.48
N LEU A 180 -23.33 2.46 -13.17
CA LEU A 180 -24.53 3.10 -12.62
C LEU A 180 -24.63 4.59 -12.96
N CYS A 181 -23.50 5.31 -12.95
CA CYS A 181 -23.44 6.71 -13.34
C CYS A 181 -23.70 6.91 -14.84
N ALA A 182 -23.20 6.01 -15.70
CA ALA A 182 -23.43 6.06 -17.15
C ALA A 182 -24.87 5.72 -17.57
N MET A 183 -25.66 5.12 -16.69
CA MET A 183 -27.09 4.85 -16.92
C MET A 183 -28.00 6.08 -16.72
N LYS A 184 -27.46 7.17 -16.16
CA LYS A 184 -28.19 8.44 -15.93
C LYS A 184 -27.97 9.40 -17.07
#